data_AF-A0A3B8RFE8-F1
#
_entry.id   AF-A0A3B8RFE8-F1
#
_cell.length_a   1.000
_cell.length_b   1.000
_cell.length_c   1.000
_cell.angle_alpha   90.00
_cell.angle_beta   90.00
_cell.angle_gamma   90.00
#
_symmetry.space_group_name_H-M   'P 1'
#
loop_
_entity.id
_entity.type
_entity.pdbx_description
1 polymer ?
#
loop_
_entity_poly.entity_id
_entity_poly.type
_entity_poly.pdbx_seq_one_letter_code
_entity_poly.pdbx_strand_id
1 'polypeptide(L)'
;MTELMGKMANEFCPTGVGALNPLITDRDVVLVPDFLDLSSFKPGQAGVVLGEVTRGALSEVCRHRVRQVDLGKTIRLNEDGVVMLTRDSGRLSSSEFAAKWGYVGTFSTMPGKLLLTLRELDIESGATTRIISRELNFGCKLGDGEYKFSYSVN
;
A
#
# COMPACT_ATOMS: atom_id res chain seq x y z
N MET A 1 1.37 -1.30 13.82
CA MET A 1 1.51 -1.27 12.34
C MET A 1 0.73 -2.38 11.66
N THR A 2 0.92 -3.66 12.02
CA THR A 2 0.16 -4.79 11.46
C THR A 2 -1.36 -4.60 11.59
N GLU A 3 -1.84 -4.21 12.78
CA GLU A 3 -3.27 -3.93 12.99
C GLU A 3 -3.80 -2.82 12.07
N LEU A 4 -3.01 -1.77 11.83
CA LEU A 4 -3.40 -0.68 10.95
C LEU A 4 -3.51 -1.13 9.50
N MET A 5 -2.50 -1.86 9.01
CA MET A 5 -2.52 -2.41 7.65
C MET A 5 -3.64 -3.43 7.47
N GLY A 6 -3.94 -4.25 8.49
CA GLY A 6 -5.08 -5.15 8.49
C GLY A 6 -6.42 -4.40 8.38
N LYS A 7 -6.59 -3.30 9.13
CA LYS A 7 -7.78 -2.43 9.01
C LYS A 7 -7.90 -1.82 7.61
N MET A 8 -6.80 -1.27 7.08
CA MET A 8 -6.79 -0.72 5.72
C MET A 8 -7.10 -1.80 4.67
N ALA A 9 -6.53 -2.99 4.78
CA ALA A 9 -6.81 -4.13 3.90
C ALA A 9 -8.28 -4.57 3.97
N ASN A 10 -8.88 -4.62 5.17
CA ASN A 10 -10.30 -4.94 5.33
C ASN A 10 -11.22 -3.89 4.70
N GLU A 11 -10.79 -2.63 4.56
CA GLU A 11 -11.56 -1.62 3.84
C GLU A 11 -11.45 -1.77 2.31
N PHE A 12 -10.38 -2.39 1.81
CA PHE A 12 -10.33 -2.83 0.41
C PHE A 12 -11.21 -4.07 0.19
N CYS A 13 -11.17 -5.02 1.14
CA CYS A 13 -11.82 -6.32 1.06
C CYS A 13 -12.67 -6.59 2.31
N PRO A 14 -13.84 -5.93 2.45
CA PRO A 14 -14.67 -6.11 3.63
C PRO A 14 -15.07 -7.59 3.73
N THR A 15 -14.64 -8.25 4.82
CA THR A 15 -14.98 -9.64 5.10
C THR A 15 -16.48 -9.75 5.41
N GLY A 16 -17.28 -9.82 4.35
CA GLY A 16 -18.69 -10.11 4.37
C GLY A 16 -18.99 -10.94 3.13
N VAL A 17 -19.56 -12.12 3.34
CA VAL A 17 -20.06 -13.00 2.26
C VAL A 17 -21.11 -12.19 1.48
N GLY A 18 -20.69 -11.54 0.39
CA GLY A 18 -21.53 -10.67 -0.43
C GLY A 18 -20.96 -9.30 -0.79
N ALA A 19 -19.84 -8.86 -0.21
CA ALA A 19 -19.16 -7.61 -0.62
C ALA A 19 -17.98 -7.92 -1.55
N LEU A 20 -18.25 -8.64 -2.64
CA LEU A 20 -17.36 -8.64 -3.79
C LEU A 20 -17.26 -7.19 -4.26
N ASN A 21 -16.09 -6.56 -4.17
CA ASN A 21 -15.73 -5.66 -5.27
C ASN A 21 -15.70 -6.59 -6.49
N PRO A 22 -16.64 -6.54 -7.45
CA PRO A 22 -16.84 -7.61 -8.43
C PRO A 22 -15.70 -7.75 -9.46
N LEU A 23 -14.58 -7.09 -9.19
CA LEU A 23 -13.47 -6.86 -10.10
C LEU A 23 -12.17 -7.58 -9.66
N ILE A 24 -12.00 -7.86 -8.36
CA ILE A 24 -10.84 -8.59 -7.81
C ILE A 24 -11.34 -9.81 -7.02
N THR A 25 -10.87 -10.98 -7.41
CA THR A 25 -11.19 -12.27 -6.79
C THR A 25 -10.02 -12.77 -5.94
N ASP A 26 -10.27 -13.66 -4.99
CA ASP A 26 -9.24 -14.31 -4.16
C ASP A 26 -8.19 -15.09 -4.99
N ARG A 27 -8.46 -15.34 -6.29
CA ARG A 27 -7.54 -16.03 -7.19
C ARG A 27 -6.62 -15.07 -7.96
N ASP A 28 -6.94 -13.78 -7.96
CA ASP A 28 -6.17 -12.80 -8.69
C ASP A 28 -4.82 -12.56 -8.02
N VAL A 29 -3.81 -12.42 -8.87
CA VAL A 29 -2.48 -12.01 -8.45
C VAL A 29 -2.46 -10.49 -8.40
N VAL A 30 -2.07 -9.94 -7.25
CA VAL A 30 -1.97 -8.49 -7.05
C VAL A 30 -0.52 -8.08 -6.89
N LEU A 31 -0.14 -6.95 -7.50
CA LEU A 31 1.20 -6.39 -7.38
C LEU A 31 1.25 -5.39 -6.22
N VAL A 32 2.22 -5.56 -5.33
CA VAL A 32 2.39 -4.65 -4.18
C VAL A 32 3.89 -4.30 -4.06
N PRO A 33 4.32 -3.11 -4.54
CA PRO A 33 5.67 -2.63 -4.36
C PRO A 33 5.88 -2.16 -2.91
N ASP A 34 7.10 -1.72 -2.62
CA ASP A 34 7.38 -1.02 -1.37
C ASP A 34 6.73 0.36 -1.38
N PHE A 35 6.39 0.86 -0.18
CA PHE A 35 5.79 2.19 -0.05
C PHE A 35 6.81 3.26 -0.37
N LEU A 36 6.41 4.36 -0.98
CA LEU A 36 7.31 5.49 -1.25
C LEU A 36 7.10 6.64 -0.26
N ASP A 37 8.21 7.21 0.19
CA ASP A 37 8.19 8.48 0.93
C ASP A 37 7.80 9.61 -0.03
N LEU A 38 6.77 10.40 0.30
CA LEU A 38 6.31 11.52 -0.51
C LEU A 38 7.34 12.64 -0.66
N SER A 39 8.32 12.73 0.24
CA SER A 39 9.38 13.74 0.17
C SER A 39 10.53 13.34 -0.75
N SER A 40 10.86 12.05 -0.81
CA SER A 40 12.03 11.55 -1.55
C SER A 40 11.69 10.69 -2.76
N PHE A 41 10.42 10.30 -2.91
CA PHE A 41 9.90 9.36 -3.90
C PHE A 41 10.67 8.02 -3.93
N LYS A 42 11.25 7.65 -2.79
CA LYS A 42 12.02 6.42 -2.61
C LYS A 42 11.46 5.65 -1.41
N PRO A 43 11.60 4.32 -1.39
CA PRO A 43 11.03 3.54 -0.31
C PRO A 43 11.80 3.68 1.01
N GLY A 44 13.13 3.66 0.96
CA GLY A 44 13.95 3.58 2.18
C GLY A 44 13.59 2.35 3.04
N GLN A 45 14.12 2.30 4.26
CA GLN A 45 13.86 1.16 5.15
C GLN A 45 12.39 1.10 5.60
N ALA A 46 11.78 2.25 5.90
CA ALA A 46 10.39 2.33 6.33
C ALA A 46 9.43 1.86 5.22
N GLY A 47 9.66 2.25 3.97
CA GLY A 47 8.85 1.84 2.83
C GLY A 47 8.88 0.35 2.55
N VAL A 48 10.04 -0.29 2.71
CA VAL A 48 10.20 -1.76 2.59
C VAL A 48 9.38 -2.48 3.67
N VAL A 49 9.48 -2.03 4.92
CA VAL A 49 8.73 -2.63 6.04
C VAL A 49 7.22 -2.44 5.83
N LEU A 50 6.78 -1.24 5.44
CA LEU A 50 5.37 -0.96 5.14
C LEU A 50 4.85 -1.83 3.99
N GLY A 51 5.64 -2.00 2.94
CA GLY A 51 5.33 -2.89 1.83
C GLY A 51 5.11 -4.32 2.31
N GLU A 52 6.04 -4.86 3.10
CA GLU A 52 5.95 -6.23 3.60
C GLU A 52 4.74 -6.47 4.50
N VAL A 53 4.48 -5.56 5.44
CA VAL A 53 3.32 -5.65 6.33
C VAL A 53 2.01 -5.57 5.53
N THR A 54 1.97 -4.73 4.49
CA THR A 54 0.79 -4.61 3.61
C THR A 54 0.57 -5.87 2.79
N ARG A 55 1.62 -6.48 2.24
CA ARG A 55 1.52 -7.76 1.52
C ARG A 55 0.94 -8.85 2.41
N GLY A 56 1.44 -8.96 3.64
CA GLY A 56 0.91 -9.88 4.63
C GLY A 56 -0.57 -9.63 4.92
N ALA A 57 -0.94 -8.37 5.19
CA ALA A 57 -2.31 -7.99 5.48
C ALA A 57 -3.28 -8.28 4.31
N LEU A 58 -2.90 -7.95 3.07
CA LEU A 58 -3.72 -8.25 1.89
C LEU A 58 -3.83 -9.76 1.63
N SER A 59 -2.76 -10.53 1.85
CA SER A 59 -2.80 -11.98 1.70
C SER A 59 -3.69 -12.64 2.76
N GLU A 60 -3.67 -12.15 4.01
CA GLU A 60 -4.45 -12.71 5.10
C GLU A 60 -5.92 -12.29 5.04
N VAL A 61 -6.19 -11.00 4.85
CA VAL A 61 -7.54 -10.42 4.91
C VAL A 61 -8.28 -10.62 3.59
N CYS A 62 -7.65 -10.29 2.46
CA CYS A 62 -8.28 -10.39 1.14
C CYS A 62 -8.08 -11.75 0.47
N ARG A 63 -7.25 -12.64 1.04
CA ARG A 63 -6.88 -13.94 0.44
C ARG A 63 -6.25 -13.84 -0.95
N HIS A 64 -5.74 -12.67 -1.32
CA HIS A 64 -5.08 -12.46 -2.61
C HIS A 64 -3.76 -13.22 -2.69
N ARG A 65 -3.39 -13.62 -3.91
CA ARG A 65 -2.02 -14.06 -4.22
C ARG A 65 -1.16 -12.82 -4.40
N VAL A 66 -0.42 -12.45 -3.38
CA VAL A 66 0.40 -11.24 -3.42
C VAL A 66 1.77 -11.55 -4.02
N ARG A 67 2.20 -10.77 -5.01
CA ARG A 67 3.58 -10.82 -5.52
C ARG A 67 4.32 -9.53 -5.17
N GLN A 68 5.48 -9.71 -4.54
CA GLN A 68 6.46 -8.64 -4.45
C GLN A 68 7.07 -8.43 -5.83
N VAL A 69 6.95 -7.21 -6.33
CA VAL A 69 7.61 -6.78 -7.57
C VAL A 69 8.39 -5.53 -7.27
N ASP A 70 9.66 -5.50 -7.70
CA ASP A 70 10.43 -4.26 -7.75
C ASP A 70 9.87 -3.39 -8.89
N LEU A 71 8.80 -2.66 -8.59
CA LEU A 71 8.18 -1.74 -9.54
C LEU A 71 9.07 -0.52 -9.82
N GLY A 72 10.21 -0.32 -9.14
CA GLY A 72 11.12 0.78 -9.44
C GLY A 72 11.64 0.80 -10.89
N LYS A 73 11.54 -0.35 -11.59
CA LYS A 73 11.88 -0.50 -13.02
C LYS A 73 10.70 -0.25 -13.97
N THR A 74 9.45 -0.24 -13.46
CA THR A 74 8.23 -0.30 -14.27
C THR A 74 7.20 0.78 -13.93
N ILE A 75 7.20 1.31 -12.71
CA ILE A 75 6.34 2.37 -12.19
C ILE A 75 7.21 3.30 -11.32
N ARG A 76 7.29 4.58 -11.69
CA ARG A 76 7.87 5.65 -10.86
C ARG A 76 6.75 6.52 -10.32
N LEU A 77 6.83 6.91 -9.07
CA LEU A 77 6.14 8.13 -8.65
C LEU A 77 7.04 9.33 -8.94
N ASN A 78 6.47 10.36 -9.55
CA ASN A 78 7.08 11.69 -9.67
C ASN A 78 6.12 12.74 -9.07
N GLU A 79 6.47 14.01 -9.19
CA GLU A 79 5.67 15.15 -8.70
C GLU A 79 4.25 15.21 -9.29
N ASP A 80 4.03 14.55 -10.44
CA ASP A 80 2.73 14.48 -11.13
C ASP A 80 1.89 13.26 -10.70
N GLY A 81 2.43 12.36 -9.87
CA GLY A 81 1.75 11.17 -9.37
C GLY A 81 2.41 9.84 -9.78
N VAL A 82 1.60 8.78 -9.91
CA VAL A 82 2.07 7.44 -10.31
C VAL A 82 2.23 7.41 -11.83
N VAL A 83 3.46 7.27 -12.31
CA VAL A 83 3.81 7.20 -13.73
C VAL A 83 4.34 5.81 -14.05
N MET A 84 3.63 5.05 -14.88
CA MET A 84 4.18 3.84 -15.48
C MET A 84 5.38 4.21 -16.37
N LEU A 85 6.54 3.62 -16.09
CA LEU A 85 7.78 3.85 -16.83
C LEU A 85 7.92 3.00 -18.08
N THR A 86 7.14 1.92 -18.19
CA THR A 86 7.24 1.04 -19.34
C THR A 86 6.42 1.61 -20.49
N ARG A 87 7.10 1.94 -21.60
CA ARG A 87 6.45 2.15 -22.92
C ARG A 87 5.94 0.84 -23.53
N ASP A 88 6.23 -0.28 -22.87
CA ASP A 88 5.87 -1.61 -23.26
C ASP A 88 4.93 -2.19 -22.18
N SER A 89 3.65 -1.83 -22.26
CA SER A 89 2.58 -2.44 -21.47
C SER A 89 2.51 -3.97 -21.68
N GLY A 90 3.13 -4.47 -22.77
CA GLY A 90 3.33 -5.88 -23.08
C GLY A 90 4.22 -6.65 -22.10
N ARG A 91 5.09 -5.99 -21.32
CA ARG A 91 5.94 -6.68 -20.31
C ARG A 91 5.27 -6.88 -18.96
N LEU A 92 4.17 -6.17 -18.70
CA LEU A 92 3.31 -6.44 -17.54
C LEU A 92 2.21 -7.45 -17.88
N SER A 93 1.81 -7.53 -19.14
CA SER A 93 0.92 -8.58 -19.67
C SER A 93 1.68 -9.82 -20.16
N SER A 94 3.01 -9.79 -20.23
CA SER A 94 3.80 -10.98 -20.51
C SER A 94 3.60 -11.99 -19.39
N SER A 95 3.66 -13.27 -19.74
CA SER A 95 3.40 -14.43 -18.87
C SER A 95 4.19 -14.48 -17.54
N GLU A 96 5.12 -13.55 -17.34
CA GLU A 96 5.96 -13.44 -16.16
C GLU A 96 5.25 -12.74 -14.99
N PHE A 97 4.33 -11.77 -15.25
CA PHE A 97 3.69 -10.93 -14.23
C PHE A 97 2.21 -10.62 -14.47
N ALA A 98 1.43 -11.56 -15.02
CA ALA A 98 0.00 -11.40 -15.29
C ALA A 98 -0.82 -11.06 -14.02
N ALA A 99 -0.94 -9.77 -13.73
CA ALA A 99 -1.71 -9.19 -12.65
C ALA A 99 -2.50 -8.02 -13.21
N LYS A 100 -3.82 -8.04 -13.00
CA LYS A 100 -4.72 -6.96 -13.41
C LYS A 100 -4.72 -5.78 -12.43
N TRP A 101 -4.40 -6.08 -11.17
CA TRP A 101 -4.55 -5.15 -10.05
C TRP A 101 -3.23 -4.93 -9.33
N GLY A 102 -3.01 -3.69 -8.90
CA GLY A 102 -1.86 -3.31 -8.07
C GLY A 102 -2.28 -2.44 -6.90
N TYR A 103 -1.53 -2.50 -5.81
CA TYR A 103 -1.67 -1.58 -4.68
C TYR A 103 -0.41 -0.74 -4.57
N VAL A 104 -0.51 0.59 -4.59
CA VAL A 104 0.62 1.51 -4.41
C VAL A 104 0.46 2.26 -3.10
N GLY A 105 1.45 2.11 -2.23
CA GLY A 105 1.50 2.77 -0.94
C GLY A 105 2.41 4.00 -0.96
N THR A 106 2.01 5.06 -0.29
CA THR A 106 2.87 6.20 0.03
C THR A 106 2.82 6.52 1.51
N PHE A 107 3.89 7.10 2.03
CA PHE A 107 3.94 7.61 3.38
C PHE A 107 4.57 8.99 3.44
N SER A 108 4.20 9.77 4.45
CA SER A 108 4.86 11.02 4.79
C SER A 108 5.03 11.11 6.29
N THR A 109 6.26 11.40 6.71
CA THR A 109 6.59 11.55 8.13
C THR A 109 6.68 13.03 8.45
N MET A 110 5.91 13.45 9.44
CA MET A 110 5.91 14.79 10.00
C MET A 110 6.21 14.70 11.50
N PRO A 111 6.60 15.79 12.18
CA PRO A 111 6.81 15.78 13.62
C PRO A 111 5.56 15.25 14.36
N GLY A 112 5.70 14.09 15.02
CA GLY A 112 4.63 13.42 15.77
C GLY A 112 3.50 12.83 14.91
N LYS A 113 3.66 12.74 13.59
CA LYS A 113 2.64 12.24 12.67
C LYS A 113 3.21 11.40 11.54
N LEU A 114 2.50 10.35 11.17
CA LEU A 114 2.76 9.52 10.00
C LEU A 114 1.47 9.44 9.18
N LEU A 115 1.48 9.99 7.98
CA LEU A 115 0.40 9.83 7.02
C LEU A 115 0.71 8.63 6.14
N LEU A 116 -0.22 7.68 6.05
CA LEU A 116 -0.15 6.52 5.18
C LEU A 116 -1.28 6.60 4.18
N THR A 117 -0.99 6.31 2.91
CA THR A 117 -1.99 6.23 1.85
C THR A 117 -1.75 4.97 1.03
N LEU A 118 -2.80 4.20 0.77
CA LEU A 118 -2.78 3.04 -0.10
C LEU A 118 -3.78 3.25 -1.24
N ARG A 119 -3.35 2.98 -2.47
CA ARG A 119 -4.16 3.15 -3.68
C ARG A 119 -4.28 1.82 -4.41
N GLU A 120 -5.50 1.40 -4.73
CA GLU A 120 -5.77 0.30 -5.66
C GLU A 120 -5.79 0.84 -7.09
N LEU A 121 -5.10 0.14 -7.98
CA LEU A 121 -4.88 0.52 -9.37
C LEU A 121 -5.28 -0.62 -10.30
N ASP A 122 -5.98 -0.27 -11.39
CA ASP A 122 -6.06 -1.11 -12.57
C ASP A 122 -4.76 -0.93 -13.37
N ILE A 123 -3.99 -2.02 -13.54
CA ILE A 123 -2.65 -1.98 -14.15
C ILE A 123 -2.73 -1.68 -15.65
N GLU A 124 -3.78 -2.13 -16.32
CA GLU A 124 -3.92 -1.99 -17.77
C GLU A 124 -4.20 -0.53 -18.16
N SER A 125 -5.08 0.13 -17.41
CA SER A 125 -5.46 1.52 -17.64
C SER A 125 -4.62 2.54 -16.85
N GLY A 126 -3.94 2.09 -15.80
CA GLY A 126 -3.27 2.97 -14.82
C GLY A 126 -4.24 3.73 -13.91
N ALA A 127 -5.55 3.47 -14.00
CA ALA A 127 -6.57 4.19 -13.25
C ALA A 127 -6.55 3.79 -11.77
N THR A 128 -6.67 4.78 -10.88
CA THR A 128 -6.88 4.52 -9.45
C THR A 128 -8.36 4.22 -9.20
N THR A 129 -8.66 3.02 -8.71
CA THR A 129 -10.03 2.57 -8.42
C THR A 129 -10.45 2.87 -6.99
N ARG A 130 -9.51 2.83 -6.04
CA ARG A 130 -9.79 3.13 -4.63
C ARG A 130 -8.58 3.74 -3.93
N ILE A 131 -8.82 4.63 -2.97
CA ILE A 131 -7.78 5.25 -2.15
C ILE A 131 -8.22 5.19 -0.69
N ILE A 132 -7.32 4.74 0.19
CA ILE A 132 -7.52 4.76 1.64
C ILE A 132 -6.32 5.44 2.29
N SER A 133 -6.59 6.39 3.18
CA SER A 133 -5.57 7.13 3.93
C SER A 133 -5.82 7.04 5.43
N ARG A 134 -4.74 6.93 6.21
CA ARG A 134 -4.76 6.89 7.67
C ARG A 134 -3.67 7.76 8.25
N GLU A 135 -3.99 8.47 9.33
CA GLU A 135 -3.04 9.29 10.06
C GLU A 135 -2.71 8.63 11.40
N LEU A 136 -1.45 8.31 11.61
CA LEU A 136 -0.89 7.88 12.88
C LEU A 136 -0.33 9.10 13.60
N ASN A 137 -0.95 9.50 14.70
CA ASN A 137 -0.38 10.48 15.61
C ASN A 137 0.44 9.73 16.66
N PHE A 138 1.65 10.19 16.95
CA PHE A 138 2.50 9.58 17.96
C PHE A 138 3.31 10.64 18.71
N GLY A 139 3.62 10.37 19.97
CA GLY A 139 4.44 11.25 20.77
C GLY A 139 4.78 10.65 22.12
N CYS A 140 5.84 11.18 22.73
CA CYS A 140 6.22 10.87 24.11
C CYS A 140 5.70 11.96 25.02
N LYS A 141 4.99 11.57 26.09
CA LYS A 141 4.59 12.46 27.18
C LYS A 141 5.33 12.04 28.45
N LEU A 142 5.84 13.01 29.20
CA LEU A 142 6.35 12.75 30.54
C LEU A 142 5.16 12.61 31.48
N GLY A 143 4.98 11.42 32.06
CA GLY A 143 3.94 11.13 33.04
C GLY A 143 4.55 10.40 34.23
N ASP A 144 4.30 10.88 35.45
CA ASP A 144 4.80 10.31 36.71
C ASP A 144 6.33 10.14 36.76
N GLY A 145 7.09 11.05 36.13
CA GLY A 145 8.56 10.99 36.10
C GLY A 145 9.14 10.04 35.05
N GLU A 146 8.31 9.35 34.27
CA GLU A 146 8.72 8.46 33.17
C GLU A 146 8.20 8.95 31.81
N TYR A 147 8.99 8.73 30.75
CA TYR A 147 8.53 9.00 29.38
C TYR A 147 7.62 7.86 28.91
N LYS A 148 6.34 8.17 28.68
CA LYS A 148 5.37 7.23 28.10
C LYS A 148 5.16 7.56 26.63
N PHE A 149 5.44 6.59 25.76
CA PHE A 149 5.09 6.66 24.34
C PHE A 149 3.58 6.45 24.18
N SER A 150 2.94 7.26 23.35
CA SER A 150 1.52 7.19 23.04
C SER A 150 1.31 7.33 21.54
N TYR A 151 0.32 6.63 21.01
CA TYR A 151 -0.09 6.76 19.60
C TYR A 151 -1.61 6.66 19.45
N SER A 152 -2.15 7.25 18.40
CA SER A 152 -3.54 7.11 17.97
C SER A 152 -3.63 7.02 16.46
N VAL A 153 -4.65 6.33 15.96
CA VAL A 153 -4.94 6.20 14.53
C VAL A 153 -6.22 6.95 14.23
N ASN A 154 -6.18 7.85 13.26
CA ASN A 154 -7.31 8.59 12.72
C ASN A 154 -7.58 8.17 11.26
#